data_AF-E3CR76-F1
#
_entry.id   AF-E3CR76-F1
#
_cell.length_a   1.000
_cell.length_b   1.000
_cell.length_c   1.000
_cell.angle_alpha   90.00
_cell.angle_beta   90.00
_cell.angle_gamma   90.00
#
_symmetry.space_group_name_H-M   'P 1'
#
loop_
_entity.id
_entity.type
_entity.pdbx_description
1 polymer ?
#
loop_
_entity_poly.entity_id
_entity_poly.type
_entity_poly.pdbx_seq_one_letter_code
_entity_poly.pdbx_strand_id
1 'polypeptide(L)'
;MIDVYKSVGLLSLFLFQSFVVWFYLQHFFVIRISKSKFYYLILFVYFIGHTSITINHNTLLDFKILSLLLTFLILFLFLSGDVMKKVFHYLFLIFWFLIQEDITILLLHQVQQTKEIVIFFAQFFLMLLTLLFVLGLKHFKIDNLFELNKIEYGILSLPPFLSIILLLYKIPLPLSRVLIFDSYLLLINIVIIVLYNYLSEKIIILSKAKLLLMKIA
;
A
#
# COMPACT_ATOMS: atom_id res chain seq x y z
N MET A 1 -22.24 -6.77 25.00
CA MET A 1 -23.09 -7.05 23.82
C MET A 1 -22.29 -6.60 22.60
N ILE A 2 -21.90 -7.52 21.72
CA ILE A 2 -21.14 -7.18 20.50
C ILE A 2 -22.05 -6.29 19.67
N ASP A 3 -21.59 -5.08 19.37
CA ASP A 3 -22.32 -4.16 18.52
C ASP A 3 -22.16 -4.63 17.06
N VAL A 4 -23.00 -5.60 16.66
CA VAL A 4 -22.90 -6.35 15.40
C VAL A 4 -22.73 -5.41 14.20
N TYR A 5 -23.41 -4.27 14.21
CA TYR A 5 -23.32 -3.26 13.14
C TYR A 5 -21.89 -2.71 12.98
N LYS A 6 -21.16 -2.50 14.08
CA LYS A 6 -19.79 -1.98 14.07
C LYS A 6 -18.77 -3.02 13.65
N SER A 7 -18.92 -4.26 14.12
CA SER A 7 -18.08 -5.37 13.68
C SER A 7 -18.24 -5.65 12.19
N VAL A 8 -19.47 -5.54 11.66
CA VAL A 8 -19.75 -5.64 10.22
C VAL A 8 -19.08 -4.50 9.46
N GLY A 9 -19.14 -3.26 9.97
CA GLY A 9 -18.47 -2.10 9.37
C GLY A 9 -16.94 -2.29 9.26
N LEU A 10 -16.28 -2.65 10.36
CA LEU A 10 -14.83 -2.91 10.39
C LEU A 10 -14.43 -4.09 9.48
N LEU A 11 -15.21 -5.18 9.49
CA LEU A 11 -14.97 -6.31 8.60
C LEU A 11 -15.13 -5.91 7.13
N SER A 12 -16.13 -5.09 6.81
CA SER A 12 -16.34 -4.59 5.46
C SER A 12 -15.19 -3.69 4.99
N LEU A 13 -14.64 -2.85 5.88
CA LEU A 13 -13.48 -2.02 5.61
C LEU A 13 -12.24 -2.88 5.34
N PHE A 14 -11.98 -3.87 6.19
CA PHE A 14 -10.87 -4.81 6.02
C PHE A 14 -10.96 -5.58 4.68
N LEU A 15 -12.14 -6.10 4.34
CA LEU A 15 -12.37 -6.81 3.08
C LEU A 15 -12.21 -5.89 1.88
N PHE A 16 -12.75 -4.67 1.95
CA PHE A 16 -12.62 -3.71 0.88
C PHE A 16 -11.17 -3.27 0.67
N GLN A 17 -10.40 -3.09 1.75
CA GLN A 17 -8.98 -2.76 1.65
C GLN A 17 -8.20 -3.91 1.01
N SER A 18 -8.46 -5.14 1.45
CA SER A 18 -7.85 -6.34 0.86
C SER A 18 -8.13 -6.41 -0.64
N PHE A 19 -9.35 -6.04 -1.05
CA PHE A 19 -9.72 -5.95 -2.47
C PHE A 19 -8.94 -4.85 -3.21
N VAL A 20 -8.78 -3.65 -2.62
CA VAL A 20 -7.97 -2.57 -3.20
C VAL A 20 -6.50 -3.00 -3.37
N VAL A 21 -5.91 -3.65 -2.36
CA VAL A 21 -4.54 -4.15 -2.42
C VAL A 21 -4.39 -5.25 -3.48
N TRP A 22 -5.36 -6.15 -3.58
CA TRP A 22 -5.37 -7.16 -4.64
C TRP A 22 -5.45 -6.51 -6.03
N PHE A 23 -6.29 -5.49 -6.20
CA PHE A 23 -6.42 -4.77 -7.46
C PHE A 23 -5.13 -4.01 -7.81
N TYR A 24 -4.54 -3.31 -6.83
CA TYR A 24 -3.22 -2.67 -6.94
C TYR A 24 -2.16 -3.69 -7.39
N LEU A 25 -2.15 -4.87 -6.77
CA LEU A 25 -1.25 -5.96 -7.13
C LEU A 25 -1.41 -6.42 -8.59
N GLN A 26 -2.64 -6.55 -9.07
CA GLN A 26 -2.93 -6.99 -10.43
C GLN A 26 -2.62 -5.93 -11.50
N HIS A 27 -2.93 -4.67 -11.20
CA HIS A 27 -2.84 -3.59 -12.18
C HIS A 27 -1.40 -3.14 -12.40
N PHE A 28 -0.59 -3.13 -11.33
CA PHE A 28 0.75 -2.57 -11.37
C PHE A 28 1.84 -3.59 -11.61
N PHE A 29 1.69 -4.81 -11.11
CA PHE A 29 2.79 -5.76 -11.12
C PHE A 29 2.72 -6.77 -12.26
N VAL A 30 3.76 -6.78 -13.09
CA VAL A 30 4.01 -7.90 -13.99
C VAL A 30 4.82 -8.96 -13.23
N ILE A 31 4.09 -9.95 -12.76
CA ILE A 31 4.64 -11.09 -12.01
C ILE A 31 5.31 -12.04 -13.01
N ARG A 32 6.60 -12.32 -12.81
CA ARG A 32 7.40 -13.21 -13.67
C ARG A 32 7.07 -14.68 -13.52
N ILE A 33 6.39 -15.04 -12.44
CA ILE A 33 5.94 -16.39 -12.12
C ILE A 33 4.42 -16.50 -12.24
N SER A 34 3.89 -17.72 -12.27
CA SER A 34 2.45 -17.95 -12.22
C SER A 34 1.83 -17.25 -10.99
N LYS A 35 0.74 -16.53 -11.19
CA LYS A 35 0.04 -15.77 -10.14
C LYS A 35 -0.27 -16.62 -8.90
N SER A 36 -0.68 -17.87 -9.09
CA SER A 36 -0.93 -18.82 -7.99
C SER A 36 0.29 -19.00 -7.08
N LYS A 37 1.45 -19.36 -7.64
CA LYS A 37 2.71 -19.51 -6.88
C LYS A 37 3.08 -18.24 -6.13
N PHE A 38 2.92 -17.07 -6.76
CA PHE A 38 3.22 -15.79 -6.14
C PHE A 38 2.34 -15.53 -4.91
N TYR A 39 1.02 -15.73 -5.03
CA TYR A 39 0.10 -15.54 -3.91
C TYR A 39 0.31 -16.54 -2.78
N TYR A 40 0.60 -17.81 -3.09
CA TYR A 40 0.97 -18.81 -2.06
C TYR A 40 2.20 -18.40 -1.28
N LEU A 41 3.18 -17.79 -1.96
CA LEU A 41 4.45 -17.40 -1.36
C LEU A 41 4.27 -16.16 -0.45
N ILE A 42 3.44 -15.19 -0.86
CA ILE A 42 3.00 -14.08 0.01
C ILE A 42 2.26 -14.62 1.24
N LEU A 43 1.32 -15.54 1.06
CA LEU A 43 0.54 -16.13 2.15
C LEU A 43 1.45 -16.88 3.15
N PHE A 44 2.44 -17.61 2.65
CA PHE A 44 3.43 -18.28 3.49
C PHE A 44 4.24 -17.29 4.35
N VAL A 45 4.70 -16.19 3.75
CA VAL A 45 5.43 -15.15 4.49
C VAL A 45 4.55 -14.44 5.52
N TYR A 46 3.27 -14.21 5.19
CA TYR A 46 2.31 -13.66 6.13
C TYR A 46 2.19 -14.52 7.39
N PHE A 47 2.11 -15.85 7.25
CA PHE A 47 2.10 -16.78 8.38
C PHE A 47 3.38 -16.68 9.22
N ILE A 48 4.56 -16.66 8.59
CA ILE A 48 5.83 -16.46 9.31
C ILE A 48 5.78 -15.18 10.15
N GLY A 49 5.29 -14.08 9.57
CA GLY A 49 5.19 -12.80 10.27
C GLY A 49 4.21 -12.76 11.44
N HIS A 50 3.26 -13.70 11.51
CA HIS A 50 2.31 -13.83 12.62
C HIS A 50 2.68 -14.93 13.61
N THR A 51 3.78 -15.64 13.36
CA THR A 51 4.37 -16.50 14.39
C THR A 51 5.21 -15.66 15.33
N SER A 52 5.10 -15.92 16.62
CA SER A 52 6.01 -15.40 17.64
C SER A 52 6.43 -16.56 18.52
N ILE A 53 7.72 -16.67 18.80
CA ILE A 53 8.24 -17.72 19.69
C ILE A 53 8.56 -17.08 21.04
N THR A 54 7.92 -17.56 22.09
CA THR A 54 8.29 -17.23 23.47
C THR A 54 9.46 -18.11 23.89
N ILE A 55 10.65 -17.52 24.02
CA ILE A 55 11.87 -18.24 24.41
C ILE A 55 11.97 -18.36 25.93
N ASN A 56 11.47 -17.34 26.66
CA ASN A 56 11.33 -17.31 28.12
C ASN A 56 10.09 -16.45 28.48
N HIS A 57 9.68 -16.44 29.76
CA HIS A 57 8.52 -15.65 30.23
C HIS A 57 8.55 -14.16 29.83
N ASN A 58 9.73 -13.59 29.55
CA ASN A 58 9.89 -12.17 29.20
C ASN A 58 10.45 -11.91 27.80
N THR A 59 10.83 -12.93 27.02
CA THR A 59 11.41 -12.74 25.68
C THR A 59 10.51 -13.34 24.60
N LEU A 60 9.84 -12.45 23.87
CA LEU A 60 9.02 -12.77 22.71
C LEU A 60 9.82 -12.41 21.46
N LEU A 61 10.20 -13.43 20.67
CA LEU A 61 10.85 -13.22 19.38
C LEU A 61 9.74 -13.06 18.34
N ASP A 62 9.57 -11.82 17.88
CA ASP A 62 8.61 -11.45 16.83
C ASP A 62 9.28 -11.55 15.45
N PHE A 63 8.66 -12.30 14.54
CA PHE A 63 9.13 -12.47 13.16
C PHE A 63 8.60 -11.41 12.20
N LYS A 64 7.94 -10.36 12.69
CA LYS A 64 7.38 -9.28 11.86
C LYS A 64 8.40 -8.60 10.94
N ILE A 65 9.60 -8.29 11.45
CA ILE A 65 10.68 -7.69 10.65
C ILE A 65 11.17 -8.67 9.57
N LEU A 66 11.28 -9.95 9.92
CA LEU A 66 11.67 -11.01 8.99
C LEU A 66 10.63 -11.16 7.86
N SER A 67 9.34 -11.12 8.21
CA SER A 67 8.24 -11.15 7.25
C SER A 67 8.27 -9.98 6.27
N LEU A 68 8.51 -8.76 6.77
CA LEU A 68 8.72 -7.58 5.93
C LEU A 68 9.90 -7.78 4.96
N LEU A 69 11.04 -8.25 5.45
CA LEU A 69 12.22 -8.50 4.62
C LEU A 69 11.96 -9.60 3.57
N LEU A 70 11.28 -10.68 3.92
CA LEU A 70 10.90 -11.73 2.98
C LEU A 70 9.92 -11.19 1.94
N THR A 71 8.94 -10.40 2.34
CA THR A 71 7.97 -9.75 1.43
C THR A 71 8.70 -8.83 0.43
N PHE A 72 9.70 -8.07 0.89
CA PHE A 72 10.58 -7.30 0.01
C PHE A 72 11.29 -8.18 -1.00
N LEU A 73 11.93 -9.25 -0.54
CA LEU A 73 12.74 -10.13 -1.38
C LEU A 73 11.90 -10.81 -2.47
N ILE A 74 10.68 -11.24 -2.12
CA ILE A 74 9.71 -11.83 -3.05
C ILE A 74 9.33 -10.82 -4.13
N LEU A 75 8.97 -9.61 -3.72
CA LEU A 75 8.59 -8.56 -4.66
C LEU A 75 9.80 -8.17 -5.52
N PHE A 76 10.98 -8.00 -4.94
CA PHE A 76 12.19 -7.65 -5.67
C PHE A 76 12.56 -8.69 -6.74
N LEU A 77 12.49 -9.99 -6.41
CA LEU A 77 12.86 -11.08 -7.32
C LEU A 77 11.79 -11.37 -8.39
N PHE A 78 10.51 -11.40 -8.00
CA PHE A 78 9.44 -11.89 -8.88
C PHE A 78 8.73 -10.80 -9.67
N LEU A 79 8.97 -9.52 -9.37
CA LEU A 79 8.46 -8.42 -10.16
C LEU A 79 9.37 -8.10 -11.35
N SER A 80 8.75 -7.66 -12.43
CA SER A 80 9.42 -7.10 -13.60
C SER A 80 9.68 -5.60 -13.41
N GLY A 81 10.59 -5.01 -14.20
CA GLY A 81 10.87 -3.57 -14.22
C GLY A 81 12.16 -3.14 -13.49
N ASP A 82 12.46 -1.84 -13.58
CA ASP A 82 13.62 -1.21 -12.94
C ASP A 82 13.55 -1.25 -11.40
N VAL A 83 14.71 -1.25 -10.76
CA VAL A 83 14.88 -1.28 -9.31
C VAL A 83 14.15 -0.12 -8.63
N MET A 84 14.23 1.10 -9.18
CA MET A 84 13.60 2.27 -8.56
C MET A 84 12.07 2.14 -8.55
N LYS A 85 11.51 1.64 -9.65
CA LYS A 85 10.08 1.38 -9.78
C LYS A 85 9.59 0.30 -8.83
N LYS A 86 10.37 -0.79 -8.69
CA LYS A 86 10.09 -1.85 -7.71
C LYS A 86 10.07 -1.32 -6.29
N VAL A 87 11.08 -0.54 -5.90
CA VAL A 87 11.17 0.05 -4.56
C VAL A 87 10.00 1.00 -4.31
N PHE A 88 9.66 1.86 -5.28
CA PHE A 88 8.52 2.76 -5.17
C PHE A 88 7.20 2.01 -4.90
N HIS A 89 6.89 1.00 -5.72
CA HIS A 89 5.66 0.23 -5.51
C HIS A 89 5.68 -0.63 -4.24
N TYR A 90 6.86 -1.10 -3.83
CA TYR A 90 7.04 -1.84 -2.59
C TYR A 90 6.69 -1.00 -1.36
N LEU A 91 7.11 0.27 -1.34
CA LEU A 91 6.79 1.19 -0.24
C LEU A 91 5.27 1.40 -0.12
N PHE A 92 4.57 1.60 -1.24
CA PHE A 92 3.11 1.66 -1.19
C PHE A 92 2.50 0.38 -0.64
N LEU A 93 3.00 -0.78 -1.07
CA LEU A 93 2.47 -2.06 -0.62
C LEU A 93 2.67 -2.28 0.90
N ILE A 94 3.85 -1.94 1.45
CA ILE A 94 4.05 -1.95 2.91
C ILE A 94 3.10 -0.99 3.60
N PHE A 95 2.99 0.24 3.08
CA PHE A 95 2.10 1.25 3.64
C PHE A 95 0.66 0.72 3.72
N TRP A 96 0.14 0.12 2.64
CA TRP A 96 -1.19 -0.47 2.64
C TRP A 96 -1.33 -1.62 3.65
N PHE A 97 -0.33 -2.48 3.78
CA PHE A 97 -0.36 -3.57 4.77
C PHE A 97 -0.33 -3.07 6.21
N LEU A 98 0.39 -1.99 6.51
CA LEU A 98 0.39 -1.41 7.86
C LEU A 98 -0.97 -0.81 8.22
N ILE A 99 -1.61 -0.09 7.30
CA ILE A 99 -3.00 0.38 7.48
C ILE A 99 -3.95 -0.81 7.71
N GLN A 100 -3.71 -1.94 7.02
CA GLN A 100 -4.53 -3.15 7.18
C GLN A 100 -4.35 -3.81 8.54
N GLU A 101 -3.11 -3.85 9.03
CA GLU A 101 -2.80 -4.32 10.37
C GLU A 101 -3.53 -3.48 11.42
N ASP A 102 -3.49 -2.15 11.29
CA ASP A 102 -4.18 -1.26 12.21
C ASP A 102 -5.69 -1.54 12.20
N ILE A 103 -6.36 -1.59 11.03
CA ILE A 103 -7.78 -1.97 10.92
C ILE A 103 -8.07 -3.32 11.61
N THR A 104 -7.17 -4.30 11.48
CA THR A 104 -7.31 -5.63 12.11
C THR A 104 -7.24 -5.54 13.64
N ILE A 105 -6.29 -4.77 14.18
CA ILE A 105 -6.16 -4.53 15.62
C ILE A 105 -7.45 -3.90 16.17
N LEU A 106 -8.02 -2.93 15.44
CA LEU A 106 -9.27 -2.29 15.81
C LEU A 106 -10.45 -3.26 15.79
N LEU A 107 -10.52 -4.16 14.80
CA LEU A 107 -11.53 -5.21 14.71
C LEU A 107 -11.48 -6.16 15.93
N LEU A 108 -10.28 -6.48 16.42
CA LEU A 108 -10.06 -7.38 17.55
C LEU A 108 -10.33 -6.71 18.91
N HIS A 109 -10.01 -5.41 19.07
CA HIS A 109 -10.10 -4.75 20.38
C HIS A 109 -11.49 -4.22 20.78
N GLN A 110 -12.49 -4.20 19.88
CA GLN A 110 -13.92 -3.92 20.15
C GLN A 110 -14.28 -2.73 21.08
N VAL A 111 -13.36 -1.83 21.39
CA VAL A 111 -13.69 -0.60 22.08
C VAL A 111 -14.12 0.37 21.00
N GLN A 112 -15.34 0.93 21.03
CA GLN A 112 -15.54 2.39 20.95
C GLN A 112 -16.94 2.96 20.58
N GLN A 113 -16.98 4.29 20.80
CA GLN A 113 -18.07 5.26 20.90
C GLN A 113 -18.58 5.78 19.53
N THR A 114 -19.72 6.46 19.55
CA THR A 114 -20.55 6.88 18.41
C THR A 114 -19.89 7.86 17.42
N LYS A 115 -18.85 8.62 17.81
CA LYS A 115 -18.19 9.60 16.91
C LYS A 115 -17.31 8.97 15.82
N GLU A 116 -17.10 7.66 15.86
CA GLU A 116 -16.15 6.98 14.97
C GLU A 116 -16.76 6.47 13.66
N ILE A 117 -18.09 6.38 13.59
CA ILE A 117 -18.80 5.99 12.36
C ILE A 117 -18.43 6.94 11.20
N VAL A 118 -18.33 8.25 11.48
CA VAL A 118 -17.92 9.26 10.47
C VAL A 118 -16.50 9.00 9.97
N ILE A 119 -15.60 8.60 10.87
CA ILE A 119 -14.20 8.34 10.53
C ILE A 119 -14.08 7.05 9.71
N PHE A 120 -14.88 6.02 10.04
CA PHE A 120 -14.98 4.80 9.21
C PHE A 120 -15.47 5.08 7.80
N PHE A 121 -16.51 5.92 7.65
CA PHE A 121 -16.97 6.34 6.33
C PHE A 121 -15.90 7.13 5.57
N ALA A 122 -15.14 7.99 6.26
CA ALA A 122 -14.04 8.73 5.65
C ALA A 122 -12.94 7.79 5.12
N GLN A 123 -12.52 6.79 5.90
CA GLN A 123 -11.56 5.79 5.44
C GLN A 123 -12.08 4.95 4.28
N PHE A 124 -13.34 4.49 4.36
CA PHE A 124 -13.96 3.76 3.26
C PHE A 124 -13.97 4.59 1.97
N PHE A 125 -14.35 5.87 2.07
CA PHE A 125 -14.35 6.79 0.95
C PHE A 125 -12.94 7.02 0.38
N LEU A 126 -11.92 7.19 1.23
CA LEU A 126 -10.54 7.34 0.78
C LEU A 126 -10.02 6.07 0.08
N MET A 127 -10.41 4.89 0.54
CA MET A 127 -10.07 3.63 -0.15
C MET A 127 -10.80 3.49 -1.49
N LEU A 128 -12.05 3.93 -1.57
CA LEU A 128 -12.78 3.98 -2.84
C LEU A 128 -12.10 4.96 -3.81
N LEU A 129 -11.68 6.13 -3.31
CA LEU A 129 -10.93 7.11 -4.09
C LEU A 129 -9.61 6.52 -4.60
N THR A 130 -8.89 5.79 -3.75
CA THR A 130 -7.67 5.06 -4.13
C THR A 130 -7.95 4.09 -5.28
N LEU A 131 -9.00 3.27 -5.15
CA LEU A 131 -9.39 2.30 -6.17
C LEU A 131 -9.74 2.98 -7.49
N LEU A 132 -10.53 4.05 -7.45
CA LEU A 132 -10.92 4.82 -8.64
C LEU A 132 -9.71 5.45 -9.32
N PHE A 133 -8.77 5.99 -8.54
CA PHE A 133 -7.52 6.46 -9.11
C PHE A 133 -6.77 5.29 -9.74
N VAL A 134 -6.45 4.23 -8.99
CA VAL A 134 -5.76 3.04 -9.51
C VAL A 134 -6.36 2.52 -10.82
N LEU A 135 -7.69 2.49 -10.95
CA LEU A 135 -8.42 2.13 -12.16
C LEU A 135 -8.31 3.15 -13.30
N GLY A 136 -8.33 4.45 -12.98
CA GLY A 136 -8.24 5.54 -13.95
C GLY A 136 -6.84 5.78 -14.52
N LEU A 137 -5.82 5.16 -13.94
CA LEU A 137 -4.41 5.35 -14.32
C LEU A 137 -4.05 4.62 -15.62
N LYS A 138 -4.23 5.29 -16.76
CA LYS A 138 -3.97 4.75 -18.11
C LYS A 138 -2.50 4.40 -18.38
N HIS A 139 -1.56 5.07 -17.70
CA HIS A 139 -0.11 4.98 -17.97
C HIS A 139 0.70 4.45 -16.79
N PHE A 140 0.02 3.84 -15.84
CA PHE A 140 0.65 3.27 -14.66
C PHE A 140 0.61 1.75 -14.80
N LYS A 141 1.37 1.24 -15.77
CA LYS A 141 1.71 -0.19 -15.90
C LYS A 141 3.22 -0.33 -15.74
N ILE A 142 3.69 -1.45 -15.18
CA ILE A 142 5.13 -1.70 -15.08
C ILE A 142 5.82 -1.66 -16.44
N ASP A 143 5.10 -2.02 -17.50
CA ASP A 143 5.61 -2.11 -18.88
C ASP A 143 5.63 -0.78 -19.65
N ASN A 144 5.29 0.33 -18.99
CA ASN A 144 5.37 1.63 -19.64
C ASN A 144 6.84 2.00 -19.90
N LEU A 145 7.21 2.09 -21.18
CA LEU A 145 8.56 2.35 -21.70
C LEU A 145 9.11 3.73 -21.33
N PHE A 146 8.25 4.67 -20.95
CA PHE A 146 8.63 6.02 -20.55
C PHE A 146 8.75 6.08 -19.02
N GLU A 147 9.98 5.96 -18.56
CA GLU A 147 10.31 5.94 -17.14
C GLU A 147 10.55 7.36 -16.62
N LEU A 148 10.03 7.66 -15.42
CA LEU A 148 10.48 8.80 -14.63
C LEU A 148 11.98 8.68 -14.35
N ASN A 149 12.65 9.80 -14.17
CA ASN A 149 14.05 9.80 -13.78
C ASN A 149 14.22 9.21 -12.37
N LYS A 150 15.41 8.65 -12.07
CA LYS A 150 15.71 8.05 -10.76
C LYS A 150 15.50 9.04 -9.60
N ILE A 151 15.80 10.32 -9.82
CA ILE A 151 15.58 11.38 -8.83
C ILE A 151 14.09 11.60 -8.56
N GLU A 152 13.25 11.61 -9.61
CA GLU A 152 11.81 11.78 -9.48
C GLU A 152 11.19 10.60 -8.72
N TYR A 153 11.62 9.36 -9.02
CA TYR A 153 11.25 8.19 -8.22
C TYR A 153 11.68 8.33 -6.76
N GLY A 154 12.90 8.81 -6.50
CA GLY A 154 13.38 9.06 -5.14
C GLY A 154 12.49 10.04 -4.38
N ILE A 155 12.17 11.18 -4.98
CA ILE A 155 11.31 12.21 -4.37
C ILE A 155 9.90 11.65 -4.10
N LEU A 156 9.30 10.96 -5.08
CA LEU A 156 7.96 10.38 -4.92
C LEU A 156 7.93 9.20 -3.93
N SER A 157 9.06 8.53 -3.71
CA SER A 157 9.16 7.44 -2.73
C SER A 157 9.29 7.91 -1.28
N LEU A 158 9.65 9.19 -1.06
CA LEU A 158 9.87 9.72 0.28
C LEU A 158 8.59 9.77 1.13
N PRO A 159 7.43 10.24 0.63
CA PRO A 159 6.20 10.24 1.41
C PRO A 159 5.70 8.86 1.87
N PRO A 160 5.61 7.81 1.01
CA PRO A 160 5.22 6.48 1.50
C PRO A 160 6.24 5.91 2.48
N PHE A 161 7.54 6.18 2.29
CA PHE A 161 8.58 5.78 3.24
C PHE A 161 8.40 6.42 4.62
N LEU A 162 8.19 7.74 4.68
CA LEU A 162 7.92 8.43 5.94
C LEU A 162 6.62 7.96 6.59
N SER A 163 5.59 7.69 5.78
CA SER A 163 4.32 7.15 6.26
C SER A 163 4.49 5.78 6.93
N ILE A 164 5.33 4.90 6.38
CA ILE A 164 5.69 3.61 6.97
C ILE A 164 6.36 3.80 8.33
N ILE A 165 7.37 4.67 8.42
CA ILE A 165 8.07 4.94 9.68
C ILE A 165 7.08 5.42 10.75
N LEU A 166 6.19 6.34 10.37
CA LEU A 166 5.18 6.90 11.25
C LEU A 166 4.19 5.84 11.76
N LEU A 167 3.73 4.93 10.90
CA LEU A 167 2.85 3.81 11.27
C LEU A 167 3.56 2.79 12.18
N LEU A 168 4.85 2.52 11.93
CA LEU A 168 5.65 1.60 12.74
C LEU A 168 5.97 2.16 14.13
N TYR A 169 6.06 3.49 14.29
CA TYR A 169 6.41 4.12 15.57
C TYR A 169 5.30 4.02 16.64
N LYS A 170 4.14 3.43 16.32
CA LYS A 170 2.98 3.10 17.21
C LYS A 170 2.92 3.96 18.47
N ILE A 171 2.52 5.23 18.32
CA ILE A 171 2.18 6.07 19.47
C ILE A 171 0.86 5.53 20.04
N PRO A 172 0.77 5.19 21.35
CA PRO A 172 -0.49 4.74 21.95
C PRO A 172 -1.47 5.91 22.00
N LEU A 173 -2.23 6.05 20.91
CA LEU A 173 -3.25 7.07 20.72
C LEU A 173 -4.64 6.45 20.92
N PRO A 174 -5.62 7.22 21.41
CA PRO A 174 -7.02 6.79 21.37
C PRO A 174 -7.43 6.50 19.91
N LEU A 175 -8.26 5.48 19.67
CA LEU A 175 -8.44 4.96 18.31
C LEU A 175 -9.09 5.96 17.33
N SER A 176 -9.87 6.92 17.81
CA SER A 176 -10.32 8.04 16.96
C SER A 176 -9.15 8.84 16.38
N ARG A 177 -8.06 9.03 17.14
CA ARG A 177 -6.84 9.70 16.66
C ARG A 177 -6.02 8.80 15.74
N VAL A 178 -5.98 7.49 15.98
CA VAL A 178 -5.33 6.51 15.09
C VAL A 178 -6.00 6.54 13.71
N LEU A 179 -7.33 6.40 13.67
CA LEU A 179 -8.07 6.41 12.41
C LEU A 179 -7.98 7.74 11.65
N ILE A 180 -7.98 8.87 12.35
CA ILE A 180 -7.77 10.20 11.73
C ILE A 180 -6.35 10.30 11.17
N PHE A 181 -5.35 9.83 11.92
CA PHE A 181 -3.96 9.82 11.49
C PHE A 181 -3.77 8.97 10.23
N ASP A 182 -4.31 7.75 10.24
CA ASP A 182 -4.30 6.84 9.09
C ASP A 182 -4.96 7.46 7.88
N SER A 183 -6.10 8.14 8.08
CA SER A 183 -6.81 8.84 6.99
C SER A 183 -5.95 9.92 6.35
N TYR A 184 -5.19 10.70 7.13
CA TYR A 184 -4.28 11.72 6.60
C TYR A 184 -3.12 11.10 5.84
N LEU A 185 -2.50 10.04 6.38
CA LEU A 185 -1.41 9.34 5.68
C LEU A 185 -1.92 8.74 4.36
N LEU A 186 -3.12 8.18 4.36
CA LEU A 186 -3.74 7.58 3.18
C LEU A 186 -4.02 8.64 2.11
N LEU A 187 -4.54 9.81 2.51
CA LEU A 187 -4.73 10.95 1.62
C LEU A 187 -3.41 11.43 0.98
N ILE A 188 -2.35 11.60 1.77
CA ILE A 188 -1.02 12.00 1.27
C ILE A 188 -0.54 11.00 0.22
N ASN A 189 -0.65 9.70 0.52
CA ASN A 189 -0.20 8.65 -0.38
C ASN A 189 -1.04 8.56 -1.67
N ILE A 190 -2.35 8.81 -1.60
CA ILE A 190 -3.18 8.96 -2.82
C ILE A 190 -2.67 10.11 -3.69
N VAL A 191 -2.38 11.27 -3.11
CA VAL A 191 -1.88 12.44 -3.86
C VAL A 191 -0.57 12.09 -4.58
N ILE A 192 0.32 11.32 -3.96
CA ILE A 192 1.57 10.88 -4.61
C ILE A 192 1.32 9.94 -5.79
N ILE A 193 0.37 9.01 -5.67
CA ILE A 193 -0.03 8.13 -6.78
C ILE A 193 -0.55 8.95 -7.97
N VAL A 194 -1.39 9.94 -7.69
CA VAL A 194 -1.93 10.85 -8.73
C VAL A 194 -0.82 11.67 -9.36
N LEU A 195 0.10 12.22 -8.55
CA LEU A 195 1.22 13.02 -9.02
C LEU A 195 2.18 12.20 -9.90
N TYR A 196 2.46 10.96 -9.53
CA TYR A 196 3.25 10.03 -10.35
C TYR A 196 2.65 9.89 -11.75
N ASN A 197 1.32 9.72 -11.84
CA ASN A 197 0.67 9.53 -13.14
C ASN A 197 0.71 10.79 -13.99
N TYR A 198 0.43 11.94 -13.37
CA TYR A 198 0.48 13.22 -14.04
C TYR A 198 1.88 13.51 -14.63
N LEU A 199 2.94 13.24 -13.86
CA LEU A 199 4.31 13.40 -14.35
C LEU A 199 4.62 12.42 -15.48
N SER A 200 4.18 11.16 -15.35
CA SER A 200 4.36 10.14 -16.39
C SER A 200 3.67 10.53 -17.70
N GLU A 201 2.44 11.03 -17.64
CA GLU A 201 1.70 11.55 -18.81
C GLU A 201 2.41 12.73 -19.46
N LYS A 202 2.89 13.68 -18.66
CA LYS A 202 3.61 14.86 -19.16
C LYS A 202 4.89 14.46 -19.90
N ILE A 203 5.64 13.49 -19.39
CA ILE A 203 6.86 12.98 -20.05
C ILE A 203 6.51 12.34 -21.39
N ILE A 204 5.47 11.50 -21.44
CA ILE A 204 5.03 10.85 -22.68
C ILE A 204 4.69 11.89 -23.76
N ILE A 205 3.94 12.94 -23.40
CA ILE A 205 3.58 14.02 -24.33
C ILE A 205 4.83 14.73 -24.84
N LEU A 206 5.78 15.05 -23.95
CA LEU A 206 7.02 15.73 -24.31
C LEU A 206 7.89 14.87 -25.24
N SER A 207 8.02 13.57 -24.95
CA SER A 207 8.76 12.62 -25.77
C SER A 207 8.14 12.47 -27.16
N LYS A 208 6.80 12.37 -27.26
CA LYS A 208 6.10 12.32 -28.55
C LYS A 208 6.34 13.60 -29.37
N ALA A 209 6.27 14.77 -28.75
CA ALA A 209 6.53 16.05 -29.41
C ALA A 209 7.98 16.13 -29.95
N LYS A 210 8.97 15.70 -29.15
CA LYS A 210 10.38 15.67 -29.56
C LYS A 210 10.62 14.73 -30.74
N LEU A 211 9.97 13.56 -30.74
CA LEU A 211 10.09 12.57 -31.81
C LEU A 211 9.45 13.05 -33.12
N LEU A 212 8.34 13.80 -33.03
CA LEU A 212 7.73 14.48 -34.18
C LEU A 212 8.64 15.56 -34.76
N LEU A 213 9.23 16.41 -33.92
CA LEU A 213 10.18 17.45 -34.37
C LEU A 213 11.42 16.86 -35.06
N MET A 214 11.96 15.77 -34.54
CA MET A 214 13.09 15.04 -35.16
C MET A 214 12.75 14.36 -36.49
N LYS A 215 11.47 14.13 -36.80
CA LYS A 215 11.06 13.58 -38.11
C LYS A 215 10.82 14.67 -39.17
N ILE A 216 10.69 15.93 -38.74
CA ILE A 216 10.42 17.08 -39.61
C ILE A 216 11.72 17.82 -39.94
N ALA A 217 12.75 17.70 -39.09
CA ALA A 217 14.13 18.14 -39.35
C ALA A 217 14.90 17.10 -40.16
#